data_AF-A0AA36HZF0-F1
#
_entry.id   AF-A0AA36HZF0-F1
#
_cell.length_a   1.000
_cell.length_b   1.000
_cell.length_c   1.000
_cell.angle_alpha   90.00
_cell.angle_beta   90.00
_cell.angle_gamma   90.00
#
_symmetry.space_group_name_H-M   'P 1'
#
loop_
_entity.id
_entity.type
_entity.pdbx_description
1 polymer ?
#
loop_
_entity_poly.entity_id
_entity_poly.type
_entity_poly.pdbx_seq_one_letter_code
_entity_poly.pdbx_strand_id
1 'polypeptide(L)'
;MAAAAAAASKYTGRYALHPLLPGAAQAVADACNGRLHPSWTAKAQSLLGTWEKLHVCMPRYTNFLAKCNRKDLKRPHVFMNENAQAALAEFYLCCSLRLREEAVEAIGQDSSKLLALAREVAEEDVEPFFQDCREFVVSYDEALHRRLDDTTIWREVEDGLFWHHSFEVAAPEAYRDLRQEALPTEAAWPDRDDSAAIEAVLEQFSSAIQGSSKSKAEAGCSCHAVHTPVEPSARSE
;
A
#
# COMPACT_ATOMS: atom_id res chain seq x y z
N MET A 1 1.91 21.22 -14.96
CA MET A 1 2.44 22.05 -16.08
C MET A 1 3.89 22.52 -15.92
N ALA A 2 4.27 23.45 -15.02
CA ALA A 2 5.67 23.95 -14.96
C ALA A 2 6.69 22.90 -14.48
N ALA A 3 6.30 22.02 -13.53
CA ALA A 3 7.16 20.95 -13.03
C ALA A 3 7.33 19.80 -14.05
N ALA A 4 6.26 19.38 -14.73
CA ALA A 4 6.31 18.37 -15.79
C ALA A 4 7.18 18.83 -16.98
N ALA A 5 7.03 20.09 -17.42
CA ALA A 5 7.86 20.66 -18.48
C ALA A 5 9.34 20.79 -18.07
N ALA A 6 9.63 21.04 -16.78
CA ALA A 6 10.99 21.09 -16.25
C ALA A 6 11.63 19.70 -16.04
N ALA A 7 10.84 18.68 -15.71
CA ALA A 7 11.30 17.28 -15.64
C ALA A 7 11.59 16.74 -17.04
N ALA A 8 10.70 17.02 -17.99
CA ALA A 8 10.84 16.62 -19.39
C ALA A 8 12.02 17.35 -20.08
N SER A 9 12.35 18.59 -19.67
CA SER A 9 13.51 19.32 -20.21
C SER A 9 14.87 18.86 -19.67
N LYS A 10 14.93 18.12 -18.56
CA LYS A 10 16.16 17.43 -18.11
C LYS A 10 16.52 16.22 -18.99
N TYR A 11 15.57 15.70 -19.76
CA TYR A 11 15.72 14.58 -20.70
C TYR A 11 15.60 15.08 -22.14
N THR A 12 16.66 15.70 -22.67
CA THR A 12 16.60 16.43 -23.94
C THR A 12 16.49 15.53 -25.19
N GLY A 13 15.73 15.98 -26.19
CA GLY A 13 15.29 15.23 -27.37
C GLY A 13 13.76 15.01 -27.32
N ARG A 14 13.17 14.07 -28.08
CA ARG A 14 11.72 13.76 -28.00
C ARG A 14 11.35 12.95 -26.72
N TYR A 15 11.95 13.34 -25.58
CA TYR A 15 12.00 12.75 -24.23
C TYR A 15 12.84 11.46 -24.08
N ALA A 16 14.11 11.57 -24.52
CA ALA A 16 15.34 10.80 -24.22
C ALA A 16 15.32 9.31 -23.81
N LEU A 17 14.27 8.56 -24.12
CA LEU A 17 14.25 7.10 -24.20
C LEU A 17 13.83 6.68 -25.63
N HIS A 18 14.21 5.48 -26.04
CA HIS A 18 13.71 4.93 -27.31
C HIS A 18 12.20 4.69 -27.19
N PRO A 19 11.35 5.06 -28.17
CA PRO A 19 9.89 4.92 -28.07
C PRO A 19 9.41 3.48 -27.77
N LEU A 20 10.24 2.48 -28.10
CA LEU A 20 9.98 1.08 -27.72
C LEU A 20 9.86 0.88 -26.21
N LEU A 21 10.60 1.62 -25.38
CA LEU A 21 10.60 1.42 -23.93
C LEU A 21 9.28 1.87 -23.29
N PRO A 22 8.80 3.11 -23.50
CA PRO A 22 7.45 3.52 -23.07
C PRO A 22 6.35 2.66 -23.67
N GLY A 23 6.45 2.33 -24.97
CA GLY A 23 5.45 1.49 -25.65
C GLY A 23 5.37 0.07 -25.08
N ALA A 24 6.51 -0.55 -24.79
CA ALA A 24 6.55 -1.86 -24.16
C ALA A 24 6.03 -1.81 -22.72
N ALA A 25 6.36 -0.77 -21.95
CA ALA A 25 5.81 -0.58 -20.61
C ALA A 25 4.28 -0.44 -20.64
N GLN A 26 3.74 0.33 -21.59
CA GLN A 26 2.31 0.45 -21.80
C GLN A 26 1.68 -0.89 -22.14
N ALA A 27 2.27 -1.66 -23.06
CA ALA A 27 1.77 -2.99 -23.41
C ALA A 27 1.72 -3.95 -22.20
N VAL A 28 2.72 -3.90 -21.32
CA VAL A 28 2.71 -4.66 -20.05
C VAL A 28 1.58 -4.19 -19.15
N ALA A 29 1.40 -2.88 -18.98
CA ALA A 29 0.32 -2.33 -18.17
C ALA A 29 -1.06 -2.75 -18.70
N ASP A 30 -1.26 -2.68 -20.01
CA ASP A 30 -2.50 -3.10 -20.67
C ASP A 30 -2.76 -4.60 -20.52
N ALA A 31 -1.73 -5.44 -20.61
CA ALA A 31 -1.84 -6.88 -20.39
C ALA A 31 -2.20 -7.25 -18.94
N CYS A 32 -1.87 -6.39 -17.99
CA CYS A 32 -2.18 -6.53 -16.56
C CYS A 32 -3.53 -5.91 -16.17
N ASN A 33 -4.05 -4.98 -16.97
CA ASN A 33 -5.26 -4.23 -16.67
C ASN A 33 -6.47 -5.17 -16.50
N GLY A 34 -7.18 -5.03 -15.37
CA GLY A 34 -8.32 -5.89 -15.01
C GLY A 34 -7.98 -7.35 -14.69
N ARG A 35 -6.70 -7.75 -14.71
CA ARG A 35 -6.25 -9.11 -14.39
C ARG A 35 -5.58 -9.21 -13.03
N LEU A 36 -4.90 -8.14 -12.61
CA LEU A 36 -4.20 -8.08 -11.34
C LEU A 36 -4.87 -7.05 -10.43
N HIS A 37 -5.48 -7.56 -9.35
CA HIS A 37 -5.86 -6.73 -8.21
C HIS A 37 -4.78 -6.90 -7.14
N PRO A 38 -4.22 -5.80 -6.61
CA PRO A 38 -3.31 -5.91 -5.49
C PRO A 38 -4.00 -6.64 -4.33
N SER A 39 -3.32 -7.64 -3.76
CA SER A 39 -3.85 -8.46 -2.65
C SER A 39 -4.27 -7.62 -1.44
N TRP A 40 -3.69 -6.42 -1.30
CA TRP A 40 -3.99 -5.49 -0.21
C TRP A 40 -5.28 -4.69 -0.39
N THR A 41 -5.86 -4.60 -1.59
CA THR A 41 -6.99 -3.69 -1.86
C THR A 41 -8.22 -4.02 -1.02
N ALA A 42 -8.59 -5.30 -0.92
CA ALA A 42 -9.73 -5.72 -0.10
C ALA A 42 -9.50 -5.44 1.40
N LYS A 43 -8.29 -5.72 1.90
CA LYS A 43 -7.91 -5.44 3.30
C LYS A 43 -7.93 -3.94 3.57
N ALA A 44 -7.40 -3.12 2.66
CA ALA A 44 -7.41 -1.66 2.79
C ALA A 44 -8.83 -1.08 2.78
N GLN A 45 -9.70 -1.54 1.89
CA GLN A 45 -11.10 -1.09 1.86
C GLN A 45 -11.83 -1.41 3.16
N SER A 46 -11.64 -2.62 3.70
CA SER A 46 -12.21 -3.02 4.99
C SER A 46 -11.70 -2.12 6.13
N LEU A 47 -10.38 -1.89 6.21
CA LEU A 47 -9.78 -1.02 7.22
C LEU A 47 -10.27 0.43 7.12
N LEU A 48 -10.33 0.98 5.91
CA LEU A 48 -10.81 2.35 5.67
C LEU A 48 -12.28 2.51 6.07
N GLY A 49 -13.13 1.53 5.77
CA GLY A 49 -14.54 1.56 6.18
C GLY A 49 -14.73 1.57 7.70
N THR A 50 -13.91 0.80 8.44
CA THR A 50 -13.92 0.83 9.91
C THR A 50 -13.33 2.14 10.45
N TRP A 51 -12.25 2.63 9.83
CA TRP A 51 -11.61 3.90 10.18
C TRP A 51 -12.56 5.09 10.04
N GLU A 52 -13.39 5.15 9.00
CA GLU A 52 -14.38 6.21 8.82
C GLU A 52 -15.34 6.34 10.02
N LYS A 53 -15.65 5.24 10.70
CA LYS A 53 -16.49 5.25 11.91
C LYS A 53 -15.71 5.69 13.15
N LEU A 54 -14.47 5.24 13.27
CA LEU A 54 -13.64 5.38 14.47
C LEU A 54 -12.77 6.65 14.53
N HIS A 55 -12.47 7.28 13.38
CA HIS A 55 -11.55 8.43 13.35
C HIS A 55 -12.02 9.58 14.26
N VAL A 56 -13.34 9.78 14.41
CA VAL A 56 -13.95 10.78 15.30
C VAL A 56 -13.66 10.51 16.78
N CYS A 57 -13.39 9.26 17.15
CA CYS A 57 -13.05 8.84 18.51
C CYS A 57 -11.54 9.04 18.81
N MET A 58 -10.69 9.11 17.79
CA MET A 58 -9.22 9.14 17.94
C MET A 58 -8.67 10.31 18.76
N PRO A 59 -9.26 11.53 18.75
CA PRO A 59 -8.83 12.59 19.67
C PRO A 59 -8.88 12.17 21.14
N ARG A 60 -9.84 11.31 21.53
CA ARG A 60 -9.94 10.76 22.89
C ARG A 60 -8.84 9.76 23.18
N TYR A 61 -8.49 8.93 22.20
CA TYR A 61 -7.35 8.03 22.30
C TYR A 61 -6.03 8.81 22.47
N THR A 62 -5.84 9.91 21.75
CA THR A 62 -4.68 10.80 21.92
C THR A 62 -4.63 11.42 23.33
N ASN A 63 -5.79 11.80 23.90
CA ASN A 63 -5.88 12.29 25.28
C ASN A 63 -5.50 11.20 26.30
N PHE A 64 -5.94 9.96 26.07
CA PHE A 64 -5.49 8.81 26.83
C PHE A 64 -3.95 8.65 26.77
N LEU A 65 -3.36 8.69 25.57
CA LEU A 65 -1.91 8.56 25.40
C LEU A 65 -1.12 9.67 26.10
N ALA A 66 -1.67 10.88 26.18
CA ALA A 66 -1.04 12.01 26.89
C ALA A 66 -1.06 11.84 28.43
N LYS A 67 -2.11 11.20 28.96
CA LYS A 67 -2.27 10.92 30.40
C LYS A 67 -1.60 9.61 30.84
N CYS A 68 -1.33 8.72 29.89
CA CYS A 68 -0.70 7.43 30.12
C CYS A 68 0.82 7.59 30.17
N ASN A 69 1.47 7.05 31.22
CA ASN A 69 2.91 6.90 31.21
C ASN A 69 3.28 5.69 30.34
N ARG A 70 4.05 5.92 29.27
CA ARG A 70 4.49 4.85 28.35
C ARG A 70 5.16 3.65 29.03
N LYS A 71 5.72 3.83 30.24
CA LYS A 71 6.34 2.74 31.01
C LYS A 71 5.31 1.78 31.62
N ASP A 72 4.08 2.25 31.85
CA ASP A 72 3.00 1.47 32.48
C ASP A 72 2.41 0.45 31.50
N LEU A 73 2.45 0.74 30.20
CA LEU A 73 1.97 -0.15 29.14
C LEU A 73 2.85 -1.38 28.88
N LYS A 74 4.10 -1.38 29.36
CA LYS A 74 5.11 -2.41 29.02
C LYS A 74 5.32 -3.47 30.09
N ARG A 75 4.76 -3.29 31.29
CA ARG A 75 5.08 -4.12 32.44
C ARG A 75 3.84 -4.93 32.85
N PRO A 76 3.88 -6.27 32.80
CA PRO A 76 2.88 -7.05 33.50
C PRO A 76 2.91 -6.63 34.97
N HIS A 77 1.74 -6.35 35.55
CA HIS A 77 1.52 -5.89 36.93
C HIS A 77 1.74 -4.39 37.24
N VAL A 78 1.94 -3.51 36.25
CA VAL A 78 1.83 -2.05 36.48
C VAL A 78 0.42 -1.58 36.17
N PHE A 79 -0.28 -1.12 37.21
CA PHE A 79 -1.60 -0.54 37.07
C PHE A 79 -1.48 0.87 36.50
N MET A 80 -2.18 1.10 35.39
CA MET A 80 -2.35 2.42 34.81
C MET A 80 -3.01 3.37 35.80
N ASN A 81 -2.57 4.64 35.83
CA ASN A 81 -3.16 5.64 36.72
C ASN A 81 -4.67 5.84 36.43
N GLU A 82 -5.44 6.22 37.45
CA GLU A 82 -6.90 6.37 37.38
C GLU A 82 -7.35 7.34 36.28
N ASN A 83 -6.60 8.43 36.07
CA ASN A 83 -6.91 9.43 35.04
C ASN A 83 -6.77 8.86 33.62
N ALA A 84 -5.78 7.99 33.39
CA ALA A 84 -5.57 7.32 32.12
C ALA A 84 -6.59 6.18 31.92
N GLN A 85 -6.97 5.46 32.99
CA GLN A 85 -8.06 4.49 32.96
C GLN A 85 -9.40 5.14 32.58
N ALA A 86 -9.75 6.26 33.19
CA ALA A 86 -10.96 7.00 32.87
C ALA A 86 -10.95 7.51 31.41
N ALA A 87 -9.82 8.04 30.94
CA ALA A 87 -9.69 8.49 29.54
C ALA A 87 -9.80 7.32 28.53
N LEU A 88 -9.26 6.15 28.88
CA LEU A 88 -9.37 4.95 28.04
C LEU A 88 -10.81 4.42 28.02
N ALA A 89 -11.50 4.40 29.17
CA ALA A 89 -12.92 4.03 29.24
C ALA A 89 -13.79 4.98 28.41
N GLU A 90 -13.53 6.29 28.49
CA GLU A 90 -14.22 7.30 27.68
C GLU A 90 -14.00 7.10 26.17
N PHE A 91 -12.79 6.68 25.78
CA PHE A 91 -12.50 6.31 24.40
C PHE A 91 -13.36 5.11 23.94
N TYR A 92 -13.36 4.00 24.67
CA TYR A 92 -14.14 2.81 24.27
C TYR A 92 -15.66 3.02 24.33
N LEU A 93 -16.16 3.83 25.27
CA LEU A 93 -17.56 4.27 25.27
C LEU A 93 -17.90 5.05 24.00
N CYS A 94 -17.00 5.93 23.56
CA CYS A 94 -17.17 6.66 22.31
C CYS A 94 -17.14 5.72 21.10
N CYS A 95 -16.26 4.71 21.09
CA CYS A 95 -16.25 3.68 20.04
C CYS A 95 -17.55 2.88 20.01
N SER A 96 -18.10 2.54 21.17
CA SER A 96 -19.36 1.79 21.30
C SER A 96 -20.51 2.53 20.64
N LEU A 97 -20.60 3.85 20.87
CA LEU A 97 -21.58 4.72 20.21
C LEU A 97 -21.46 4.77 18.68
N ARG A 98 -20.26 4.51 18.14
CA ARG A 98 -20.02 4.56 16.69
C ARG A 98 -20.11 3.20 16.00
N LEU A 99 -19.86 2.11 16.72
CA LEU A 99 -19.83 0.76 16.18
C LEU A 99 -21.09 -0.04 16.49
N ARG A 100 -21.73 0.19 17.65
CA ARG A 100 -22.89 -0.56 18.14
C ARG A 100 -23.98 0.37 18.68
N GLU A 101 -24.37 1.37 17.88
CA GLU A 101 -25.32 2.44 18.26
C GLU A 101 -26.63 1.87 18.83
N GLU A 102 -27.24 0.89 18.15
CA GLU A 102 -28.48 0.23 18.59
C GLU A 102 -28.37 -0.43 19.97
N ALA A 103 -27.21 -1.04 20.27
CA ALA A 103 -26.96 -1.66 21.57
C ALA A 103 -26.82 -0.61 22.69
N VAL A 104 -26.19 0.52 22.38
CA VAL A 104 -26.08 1.64 23.32
C VAL A 104 -27.46 2.24 23.60
N GLU A 105 -28.27 2.45 22.57
CA GLU A 105 -29.65 2.95 22.70
C GLU A 105 -30.51 2.01 23.56
N ALA A 106 -30.40 0.69 23.35
CA ALA A 106 -31.15 -0.31 24.11
C ALA A 106 -30.76 -0.34 25.60
N ILE A 107 -29.49 -0.10 25.93
CA ILE A 107 -29.02 -0.04 27.32
C ILE A 107 -29.48 1.25 28.03
N GLY A 108 -29.56 2.36 27.30
CA GLY A 108 -29.98 3.65 27.85
C GLY A 108 -28.94 4.24 28.81
N GLN A 109 -29.34 4.53 30.05
CA GLN A 109 -28.51 5.25 31.04
C GLN A 109 -27.82 4.35 32.08
N ASP A 110 -27.89 3.02 31.93
CA ASP A 110 -27.27 2.07 32.86
C ASP A 110 -25.73 2.06 32.69
N SER A 111 -25.05 2.80 33.56
CA SER A 111 -23.59 2.99 33.47
C SER A 111 -22.80 1.68 33.55
N SER A 112 -23.27 0.70 34.32
CA SER A 112 -22.54 -0.58 34.47
C SER A 112 -22.63 -1.40 33.19
N LYS A 113 -23.81 -1.43 32.56
CA LYS A 113 -24.01 -2.10 31.27
C LYS A 113 -23.31 -1.39 30.12
N LEU A 114 -23.27 -0.05 30.13
CA LEU A 114 -22.51 0.72 29.14
C LEU A 114 -21.00 0.43 29.22
N LEU A 115 -20.46 0.32 30.43
CA LEU A 115 -19.06 -0.05 30.63
C LEU A 115 -18.77 -1.50 30.21
N ALA A 116 -19.71 -2.42 30.43
CA ALA A 116 -19.61 -3.79 29.94
C ALA A 116 -19.60 -3.84 28.40
N LEU A 117 -20.54 -3.14 27.75
CA LEU A 117 -20.57 -3.02 26.29
C LEU A 117 -19.29 -2.38 25.74
N ALA A 118 -18.78 -1.34 26.40
CA ALA A 118 -17.53 -0.70 25.99
C ALA A 118 -16.34 -1.64 26.05
N ARG A 119 -16.31 -2.54 27.03
CA ARG A 119 -15.30 -3.58 27.11
C ARG A 119 -15.44 -4.61 25.99
N GLU A 120 -16.65 -5.06 25.70
CA GLU A 120 -16.92 -5.99 24.58
C GLU A 120 -16.48 -5.37 23.24
N VAL A 121 -16.86 -4.12 22.98
CA VAL A 121 -16.44 -3.38 21.78
C VAL A 121 -14.93 -3.22 21.71
N ALA A 122 -14.27 -2.99 22.86
CA ALA A 122 -12.81 -2.93 22.90
C ALA A 122 -12.17 -4.26 22.46
N GLU A 123 -12.62 -5.37 23.04
CA GLU A 123 -12.05 -6.71 22.83
C GLU A 123 -12.39 -7.28 21.44
N GLU A 124 -13.60 -7.05 20.94
CA GLU A 124 -14.10 -7.68 19.70
C GLU A 124 -13.90 -6.83 18.45
N ASP A 125 -13.95 -5.49 18.56
CA ASP A 125 -13.95 -4.61 17.39
C ASP A 125 -12.69 -3.73 17.32
N VAL A 126 -12.35 -3.03 18.41
CA VAL A 126 -11.35 -1.95 18.39
C VAL A 126 -9.92 -2.48 18.45
N GLU A 127 -9.60 -3.36 19.40
CA GLU A 127 -8.25 -3.91 19.53
C GLU A 127 -7.85 -4.80 18.34
N PRO A 128 -8.74 -5.67 17.81
CA PRO A 128 -8.47 -6.40 16.57
C PRO A 128 -8.24 -5.44 15.39
N PHE A 129 -9.05 -4.38 15.25
CA PHE A 129 -8.84 -3.38 14.21
C PHE A 129 -7.47 -2.69 14.34
N PHE A 130 -7.03 -2.33 15.55
CA PHE A 130 -5.70 -1.75 15.75
C PHE A 130 -4.58 -2.74 15.43
N GLN A 131 -4.78 -4.03 15.73
CA GLN A 131 -3.83 -5.05 15.35
C GLN A 131 -3.75 -5.22 13.83
N ASP A 132 -4.89 -5.26 13.14
CA ASP A 132 -4.94 -5.33 11.68
C ASP A 132 -4.31 -4.11 11.03
N CYS A 133 -4.53 -2.91 11.58
CA CYS A 133 -3.86 -1.68 11.15
C CYS A 133 -2.35 -1.78 11.31
N ARG A 134 -1.87 -2.28 12.46
CA ARG A 134 -0.43 -2.47 12.69
C ARG A 134 0.15 -3.43 11.66
N GLU A 135 -0.47 -4.58 11.46
CA GLU A 135 -0.01 -5.56 10.49
C GLU A 135 -0.05 -5.04 9.05
N PHE A 136 -1.08 -4.29 8.70
CA PHE A 136 -1.22 -3.68 7.37
C PHE A 136 -0.11 -2.67 7.08
N VAL A 137 0.30 -1.90 8.08
CA VAL A 137 1.37 -0.88 7.94
C VAL A 137 2.77 -1.49 8.10
N VAL A 138 2.93 -2.64 8.76
CA VAL A 138 4.25 -3.28 8.95
C VAL A 138 4.95 -3.58 7.61
N SER A 139 4.19 -3.97 6.58
CA SER A 139 4.73 -4.23 5.25
C SER A 139 4.74 -3.01 4.33
N TYR A 140 4.39 -1.82 4.83
CA TYR A 140 4.35 -0.61 4.02
C TYR A 140 5.77 -0.07 3.81
N ASP A 141 6.24 -0.12 2.57
CA ASP A 141 7.51 0.46 2.16
C ASP A 141 7.31 1.94 1.78
N GLU A 142 7.51 2.82 2.76
CA GLU A 142 7.43 4.27 2.58
C GLU A 142 8.45 4.80 1.55
N ALA A 143 9.64 4.20 1.50
CA ALA A 143 10.68 4.63 0.58
C ALA A 143 10.32 4.28 -0.87
N LEU A 144 9.80 3.07 -1.10
CA LEU A 144 9.26 2.67 -2.40
C LEU A 144 8.06 3.53 -2.79
N HIS A 145 7.13 3.79 -1.87
CA HIS A 145 5.98 4.65 -2.13
C HIS A 145 6.44 6.02 -2.61
N ARG A 146 7.33 6.70 -1.89
CA ARG A 146 7.83 8.03 -2.28
C ARG A 146 8.47 8.02 -3.66
N ARG A 147 9.30 7.00 -3.94
CA ARG A 147 9.93 6.85 -5.25
C ARG A 147 8.91 6.63 -6.37
N LEU A 148 7.81 5.91 -6.10
CA LEU A 148 6.70 5.76 -7.05
C LEU A 148 5.91 7.05 -7.21
N ASP A 149 5.70 7.80 -6.13
CA ASP A 149 5.05 9.11 -6.18
C ASP A 149 5.85 10.10 -7.05
N ASP A 150 7.19 10.06 -6.95
CA ASP A 150 8.08 10.84 -7.82
C ASP A 150 7.92 10.52 -9.31
N THR A 151 7.41 9.33 -9.67
CA THR A 151 7.14 8.96 -11.07
C THR A 151 5.82 9.52 -11.61
N THR A 152 4.92 9.97 -10.75
CA THR A 152 3.58 10.45 -11.16
C THR A 152 3.65 11.65 -12.09
N ILE A 153 4.72 12.44 -12.02
CA ILE A 153 5.00 13.56 -12.94
C ILE A 153 4.98 13.14 -14.41
N TRP A 154 5.32 11.89 -14.72
CA TRP A 154 5.38 11.36 -16.07
C TRP A 154 4.00 11.08 -16.66
N ARG A 155 2.99 10.87 -15.80
CA ARG A 155 1.60 10.69 -16.23
C ARG A 155 1.05 11.96 -16.90
N GLU A 156 1.55 13.13 -16.51
CA GLU A 156 1.21 14.40 -17.20
C GLU A 156 1.85 14.51 -18.59
N VAL A 157 2.84 13.67 -18.91
CA VAL A 157 3.60 13.71 -20.17
C VAL A 157 3.12 12.60 -21.12
N GLU A 158 3.22 11.35 -20.68
CA GLU A 158 2.83 10.16 -21.45
C GLU A 158 2.65 8.97 -20.50
N ASP A 159 1.54 8.22 -20.63
CA ASP A 159 1.26 7.06 -19.78
C ASP A 159 2.34 5.96 -19.90
N GLY A 160 2.89 5.74 -21.09
CA GLY A 160 4.00 4.79 -21.30
C GLY A 160 5.26 5.16 -20.52
N LEU A 161 5.59 6.46 -20.42
CA LEU A 161 6.73 6.93 -19.61
C LEU A 161 6.46 6.75 -18.12
N PHE A 162 5.24 7.01 -17.67
CA PHE A 162 4.82 6.72 -16.29
C PHE A 162 5.02 5.25 -15.94
N TRP A 163 4.53 4.33 -16.77
CA TRP A 163 4.67 2.91 -16.51
C TRP A 163 6.12 2.45 -16.56
N HIS A 164 6.90 2.94 -17.53
CA HIS A 164 8.32 2.62 -17.65
C HIS A 164 9.07 2.95 -16.35
N HIS A 165 8.96 4.19 -15.87
CA HIS A 165 9.63 4.61 -14.65
C HIS A 165 9.07 3.94 -13.40
N SER A 166 7.76 3.65 -13.37
CA SER A 166 7.14 2.91 -12.27
C SER A 166 7.72 1.50 -12.15
N PHE A 167 7.91 0.79 -13.27
CA PHE A 167 8.50 -0.55 -13.25
C PHE A 167 9.99 -0.54 -12.89
N GLU A 168 10.77 0.44 -13.36
CA GLU A 168 12.17 0.59 -12.95
C GLU A 168 12.34 0.88 -11.46
N VAL A 169 11.34 1.49 -10.82
CA VAL A 169 11.33 1.74 -9.38
C VAL A 169 10.85 0.52 -8.59
N ALA A 170 9.73 -0.07 -8.97
CA ALA A 170 9.07 -1.13 -8.20
C ALA A 170 9.71 -2.51 -8.39
N ALA A 171 10.22 -2.82 -9.58
CA ALA A 171 10.73 -4.14 -9.91
C ALA A 171 11.85 -4.07 -10.96
N PRO A 172 12.99 -3.41 -10.65
CA PRO A 172 14.05 -3.13 -11.63
C PRO A 172 14.60 -4.38 -12.31
N GLU A 173 14.86 -5.45 -11.56
CA GLU A 173 15.42 -6.68 -12.09
C GLU A 173 14.41 -7.43 -12.97
N ALA A 174 13.20 -7.68 -12.46
CA ALA A 174 12.15 -8.38 -13.20
C ALA A 174 11.76 -7.63 -14.49
N TYR A 175 11.70 -6.29 -14.44
CA TYR A 175 11.40 -5.47 -15.61
C TYR A 175 12.54 -5.47 -16.64
N ARG A 176 13.81 -5.44 -16.18
CA ARG A 176 14.96 -5.58 -17.07
C ARG A 176 14.97 -6.94 -17.76
N ASP A 177 14.74 -8.01 -17.01
CA ASP A 177 14.78 -9.38 -17.54
C ASP A 177 13.64 -9.60 -18.55
N LEU A 178 12.44 -9.08 -18.29
CA LEU A 178 11.33 -9.08 -19.24
C LEU A 178 11.68 -8.34 -20.54
N ARG A 179 12.32 -7.16 -20.44
CA ARG A 179 12.76 -6.40 -21.61
C ARG A 179 13.78 -7.20 -22.43
N GLN A 180 14.73 -7.87 -21.79
CA GLN A 180 15.75 -8.67 -22.47
C GLN A 180 15.17 -9.93 -23.14
N GLU A 181 14.14 -10.54 -22.55
CA GLU A 181 13.48 -11.73 -23.11
C GLU A 181 12.59 -11.40 -24.31
N ALA A 182 11.84 -10.29 -24.24
CA ALA A 182 10.75 -10.02 -25.18
C ALA A 182 11.01 -8.89 -26.19
N LEU A 183 11.96 -7.99 -25.94
CA LEU A 183 12.37 -6.99 -26.93
C LEU A 183 13.62 -7.45 -27.70
N PRO A 184 13.77 -7.03 -28.97
CA PRO A 184 15.03 -7.21 -29.68
C PRO A 184 16.18 -6.51 -28.93
N THR A 185 17.41 -6.98 -29.15
CA THR A 185 18.61 -6.33 -28.63
C THR A 185 18.68 -4.87 -29.08
N GLU A 186 19.20 -3.97 -28.24
CA GLU A 186 19.23 -2.52 -28.51
C GLU A 186 19.87 -2.15 -29.86
N ALA A 187 20.88 -2.92 -30.30
CA ALA A 187 21.54 -2.72 -31.60
C ALA A 187 20.63 -2.99 -32.82
N ALA A 188 19.49 -3.66 -32.61
CA ALA A 188 18.51 -4.01 -33.64
C ALA A 188 17.22 -3.18 -33.51
N TRP A 189 17.22 -2.14 -32.68
CA TRP A 189 16.06 -1.26 -32.56
C TRP A 189 15.86 -0.45 -33.84
N PRO A 190 14.61 -0.26 -34.30
CA PRO A 190 14.31 0.62 -35.42
C PRO A 190 14.74 2.06 -35.14
N ASP A 191 14.88 2.87 -36.19
CA ASP A 191 15.12 4.30 -36.02
C ASP A 191 13.96 4.98 -35.26
N ARG A 192 14.28 5.98 -34.43
CA ARG A 192 13.30 6.66 -33.56
C ARG A 192 12.15 7.31 -34.32
N ASP A 193 12.37 7.66 -35.59
CA ASP A 193 11.39 8.32 -36.44
C ASP A 193 10.62 7.33 -37.35
N ASP A 194 10.97 6.04 -37.33
CA ASP A 194 10.27 4.98 -38.07
C ASP A 194 9.15 4.38 -37.22
N SER A 195 8.04 5.12 -37.14
CA SER A 195 6.86 4.72 -36.37
C SER A 195 6.31 3.35 -36.80
N ALA A 196 6.36 3.01 -38.08
CA ALA A 196 5.79 1.75 -38.59
C ALA A 196 6.60 0.53 -38.12
N ALA A 197 7.93 0.63 -38.14
CA ALA A 197 8.78 -0.43 -37.62
C ALA A 197 8.68 -0.55 -36.08
N ILE A 198 8.56 0.57 -35.37
CA ILE A 198 8.35 0.59 -33.92
C ILE A 198 7.03 -0.11 -33.54
N GLU A 199 5.93 0.23 -34.22
CA GLU A 199 4.62 -0.39 -33.99
C GLU A 199 4.65 -1.91 -34.22
N ALA A 200 5.31 -2.37 -35.29
CA ALA A 200 5.44 -3.79 -35.59
C ALA A 200 6.17 -4.56 -34.48
N VAL A 201 7.22 -3.98 -33.89
CA VAL A 201 7.94 -4.58 -32.76
C VAL A 201 7.06 -4.60 -31.50
N LEU A 202 6.31 -3.52 -31.23
CA LEU A 202 5.41 -3.46 -30.08
C LEU A 202 4.24 -4.43 -30.19
N GLU A 203 3.72 -4.68 -31.39
CA GLU A 203 2.65 -5.66 -31.63
C GLU A 203 3.13 -7.09 -31.37
N GLN A 204 4.36 -7.41 -31.82
CA GLN A 204 5.00 -8.69 -31.51
C GLN A 204 5.24 -8.86 -30.01
N PHE A 205 5.75 -7.81 -29.35
CA PHE A 205 5.95 -7.80 -27.91
C PHE A 205 4.64 -8.01 -27.15
N SER A 206 3.57 -7.27 -27.51
CA SER A 206 2.23 -7.38 -26.92
C SER A 206 1.68 -8.80 -27.04
N SER A 207 1.86 -9.43 -28.20
CA SER A 207 1.45 -10.82 -28.43
C SER A 207 2.23 -11.80 -27.54
N ALA A 208 3.55 -11.60 -27.39
CA ALA A 208 4.41 -12.45 -26.56
C ALA A 208 4.05 -12.37 -25.07
N ILE A 209 3.79 -11.16 -24.55
CA ILE A 209 3.40 -10.99 -23.15
C ILE A 209 2.02 -11.58 -22.87
N GLN A 210 1.03 -11.42 -23.75
CA GLN A 210 -0.32 -11.97 -23.54
C GLN A 210 -0.34 -13.50 -23.43
N GLY A 211 0.58 -14.21 -24.11
CA GLY A 211 0.76 -15.65 -23.98
C GLY A 211 1.51 -16.10 -22.71
N SER A 212 2.33 -15.21 -22.11
CA SER A 212 3.20 -15.46 -20.95
C SER A 212 2.61 -14.98 -19.61
N SER A 213 1.70 -13.99 -19.64
CA SER A 213 1.19 -13.29 -18.45
C SER A 213 0.52 -14.16 -17.39
N LYS A 214 -0.01 -15.35 -17.72
CA LYS A 214 -0.60 -16.23 -16.71
C LYS A 214 0.42 -16.91 -15.80
N SER A 215 1.61 -17.28 -16.29
CA SER A 215 2.53 -18.12 -15.50
C SER A 215 3.57 -17.35 -14.70
N LYS A 216 4.02 -16.18 -15.19
CA LYS A 216 5.08 -15.40 -14.52
C LYS A 216 4.55 -14.29 -13.60
N ALA A 217 3.41 -13.68 -13.92
CA ALA A 217 2.82 -12.63 -13.08
C ALA A 217 2.23 -13.19 -11.76
N GLU A 218 1.65 -14.39 -11.78
CA GLU A 218 1.17 -15.08 -10.57
C GLU A 218 2.34 -15.56 -9.67
N ALA A 219 3.50 -15.89 -10.26
CA ALA A 219 4.69 -16.31 -9.52
C ALA A 219 5.43 -15.15 -8.85
N GLY A 220 5.44 -13.95 -9.45
CA GLY A 220 6.15 -12.77 -8.95
C GLY A 220 5.29 -11.77 -8.16
N CYS A 221 3.96 -11.82 -8.28
CA CYS A 221 3.03 -11.01 -7.47
C CYS A 221 2.68 -11.69 -6.13
N SER A 222 3.52 -12.62 -5.68
CA SER A 222 3.58 -12.95 -4.26
C SER A 222 4.49 -11.92 -3.59
N CYS A 223 3.89 -10.85 -3.10
CA CYS A 223 4.45 -10.08 -1.99
C CYS A 223 4.46 -10.94 -0.70
N HIS A 224 4.97 -12.17 -0.77
CA HIS A 224 5.57 -12.80 0.39
C HIS A 224 6.73 -11.90 0.78
N ALA A 225 6.42 -10.98 1.69
CA ALA A 225 7.37 -10.49 2.66
C ALA A 225 8.26 -11.68 3.01
N VAL A 226 9.54 -11.56 2.67
CA VAL A 226 10.56 -12.52 3.08
C VAL A 226 10.51 -12.50 4.61
N HIS A 227 9.71 -13.42 5.18
CA HIS A 227 9.80 -13.82 6.56
C HIS A 227 11.18 -14.47 6.68
N THR A 228 12.19 -13.65 6.93
CA THR A 228 13.38 -14.13 7.61
C THR A 228 12.92 -14.42 9.03
N PRO A 229 12.92 -15.70 9.48
CA PRO A 229 12.72 -15.99 10.89
C PRO A 229 13.88 -15.33 11.62
N VAL A 230 13.59 -14.38 12.51
CA VAL A 230 14.58 -13.94 13.49
C VAL A 230 14.83 -15.15 14.38
N GLU A 231 16.00 -15.78 14.23
CA GLU A 231 16.44 -16.84 15.12
C GLU A 231 16.40 -16.32 16.57
N PRO A 232 15.79 -17.06 17.50
CA PRO A 232 15.84 -16.69 18.90
C PRO A 232 17.30 -16.79 19.36
N SER A 233 17.91 -15.63 19.61
CA SER A 233 19.21 -15.52 20.26
C SER A 233 19.17 -16.33 21.56
N ALA A 234 19.87 -17.45 21.56
CA ALA A 234 20.03 -18.33 22.71
C ALA A 234 20.65 -17.52 23.85
N ARG A 235 19.86 -17.25 24.89
CA ARG A 235 20.39 -16.83 26.18
C ARG A 235 21.16 -18.02 26.75
N SER A 236 22.49 -17.87 26.78
CA SER A 236 23.34 -18.68 27.65
C SER A 236 23.01 -18.33 29.10
N GLU A 237 23.01 -19.37 29.92
CA GLU A 237 22.68 -19.45 31.35
C GLU A 237 23.47 -18.47 32.23
#